data_AF-A0A0R0K7X0-F1
#
_entry.id   AF-A0A0R0K7X0-F1
#
_cell.length_a   1.000
_cell.length_b   1.000
_cell.length_c   1.000
_cell.angle_alpha   90.00
_cell.angle_beta   90.00
_cell.angle_gamma   90.00
#
_symmetry.space_group_name_H-M   'P 1'
#
loop_
_entity.id
_entity.type
_entity.pdbx_description
1 polymer ?
#
loop_
_entity_poly.entity_id
_entity_poly.type
_entity_poly.pdbx_seq_one_letter_code
_entity_poly.pdbx_strand_id
1 'polypeptide(L)'
;MLVAVLGNHDYRGDVEAQLNPILQKIDPRWICQRSFIVDTEIAEFFFIDSTPFVDKYFLKPKDHKYDSRGVLPREKYLSKLLKDLEIALKDSTAKWKIVVGHHPVRSIGHHGDTKELIR
;
A
#
# COMPACT_ATOMS: atom_id res chain seq x y z
N MET A 1 -18.83 2.71 2.35
CA MET A 1 -17.62 1.86 2.37
C MET A 1 -16.46 2.73 2.79
N LEU A 2 -15.65 2.30 3.77
CA LEU A 2 -14.42 2.99 4.16
C LEU A 2 -13.24 2.14 3.69
N VAL A 3 -12.55 2.62 2.66
CA VAL A 3 -11.45 1.91 2.02
C VAL A 3 -10.14 2.56 2.46
N ALA A 4 -9.22 1.76 2.98
CA ALA A 4 -7.95 2.22 3.52
C ALA A 4 -6.78 1.36 3.04
N VAL A 5 -5.61 1.98 2.91
CA VAL A 5 -4.32 1.31 2.68
C VAL A 5 -3.30 1.83 3.69
N LEU A 6 -2.38 0.98 4.10
CA LEU A 6 -1.43 1.24 5.17
C LEU A 6 -0.42 2.34 4.80
N GLY A 7 -0.13 3.21 5.76
CA GLY A 7 0.96 4.17 5.73
C GLY A 7 2.13 3.77 6.63
N ASN A 8 3.19 4.57 6.61
CA ASN A 8 4.40 4.28 7.36
C ASN A 8 4.19 4.31 8.88
N HIS A 9 3.23 5.08 9.38
CA HIS A 9 2.89 5.13 10.80
C HIS A 9 2.09 3.91 11.26
N ASP A 10 1.28 3.31 10.38
CA ASP A 10 0.61 2.03 10.67
C ASP A 10 1.63 0.92 10.86
N TYR A 11 2.68 0.94 10.03
CA TYR A 11 3.84 0.08 10.21
C TYR A 11 4.65 0.36 11.47
N ARG A 12 4.51 1.51 12.13
CA ARG A 12 5.13 1.72 13.45
C ARG A 12 4.33 1.07 14.60
N GLY A 13 3.09 0.67 14.33
CA GLY A 13 2.21 -0.05 15.25
C GLY A 13 2.15 -1.54 14.94
N ASP A 14 0.95 -2.11 15.09
CA ASP A 14 0.64 -3.49 14.72
C ASP A 14 -0.15 -3.50 13.40
N VAL A 15 0.52 -3.89 12.31
CA VAL A 15 -0.10 -3.93 10.99
C VAL A 15 -1.17 -5.02 10.91
N GLU A 16 -0.89 -6.18 11.50
CA GLU A 16 -1.80 -7.33 11.46
C GLU A 16 -3.11 -7.04 12.21
N ALA A 17 -3.08 -6.17 13.23
CA ALA A 17 -4.29 -5.69 13.89
C ALA A 17 -5.21 -4.91 12.93
N GLN A 18 -4.67 -4.03 12.10
CA GLN A 18 -5.45 -3.23 11.13
C GLN A 18 -5.97 -4.06 9.94
N LEU A 19 -5.23 -5.10 9.58
CA LEU A 19 -5.60 -6.05 8.52
C LEU A 19 -6.57 -7.13 9.01
N ASN A 20 -6.82 -7.22 10.32
CA ASN A 20 -7.55 -8.34 10.88
C ASN A 20 -9.02 -8.34 10.41
N PRO A 21 -9.52 -9.44 9.81
CA PRO A 21 -10.91 -9.54 9.38
C PRO A 21 -11.94 -9.38 10.51
N ILE A 22 -11.54 -9.51 11.78
CA ILE A 22 -12.42 -9.23 12.90
C ILE A 22 -12.91 -7.77 12.89
N LEU A 23 -12.12 -6.83 12.36
CA LEU A 23 -12.55 -5.43 12.24
C LEU A 23 -13.74 -5.26 11.31
N GLN A 24 -13.86 -6.10 10.27
CA GLN A 24 -15.06 -6.13 9.41
C GLN A 24 -16.29 -6.70 10.10
N LYS A 25 -16.10 -7.56 11.11
CA LYS A 25 -17.22 -8.05 11.94
C LYS A 25 -17.72 -6.97 12.91
N ILE A 26 -16.84 -6.06 13.33
CA ILE A 26 -17.16 -4.94 14.22
C ILE A 26 -17.78 -3.79 13.42
N ASP A 27 -17.13 -3.39 12.32
CA ASP A 27 -17.65 -2.41 11.37
C ASP A 27 -17.52 -2.96 9.94
N PRO A 28 -18.63 -3.38 9.30
CA PRO A 28 -18.60 -3.97 7.96
C PRO A 28 -18.13 -2.98 6.88
N ARG A 29 -18.01 -1.69 7.20
CA ARG A 29 -17.49 -0.69 6.27
C ARG A 29 -15.96 -0.69 6.21
N TRP A 30 -15.26 -1.30 7.17
CA TRP A 30 -13.80 -1.31 7.25
C TRP A 30 -13.16 -2.24 6.20
N ILE A 31 -12.62 -1.68 5.12
CA ILE A 31 -11.87 -2.44 4.14
C ILE A 31 -10.43 -1.95 4.14
N CYS A 32 -9.54 -2.73 4.77
CA CYS A 32 -8.12 -2.47 4.77
C CYS A 32 -7.36 -3.76 4.43
N GLN A 33 -6.60 -3.71 3.34
CA GLN A 33 -5.63 -4.74 2.97
C GLN A 33 -4.32 -4.04 2.57
N ARG A 34 -3.25 -4.81 2.41
CA ARG A 34 -1.96 -4.27 1.95
C ARG A 34 -2.06 -3.73 0.53
N SER A 35 -2.60 -4.52 -0.39
CA SER A 35 -2.85 -4.09 -1.76
C SER A 35 -4.05 -4.83 -2.32
N PHE A 36 -4.95 -4.11 -2.97
CA PHE A 36 -6.23 -4.64 -3.44
C PHE A 36 -6.88 -3.68 -4.44
N ILE A 37 -7.87 -4.18 -5.17
CA ILE A 37 -8.58 -3.44 -6.21
C ILE A 37 -10.02 -3.23 -5.77
N VAL A 38 -10.53 -2.02 -5.97
CA VAL A 38 -11.96 -1.71 -5.87
C VAL A 38 -12.45 -1.36 -7.26
N ASP A 39 -13.31 -2.21 -7.80
CA ASP A 39 -14.02 -1.97 -9.07
C ASP A 39 -15.35 -1.28 -8.78
N THR A 40 -15.61 -0.21 -9.52
CA THR A 40 -16.85 0.59 -9.44
C THR A 40 -17.61 0.61 -10.78
N GLU A 41 -17.27 -0.30 -11.70
CA GLU A 41 -17.72 -0.40 -13.10
C GLU A 41 -17.24 0.75 -14.01
N ILE A 42 -17.17 1.98 -13.49
CA ILE A 42 -16.72 3.18 -14.22
C ILE A 42 -15.23 3.44 -13.99
N ALA A 43 -14.75 3.16 -12.78
CA ALA A 43 -13.38 3.34 -12.35
C ALA A 43 -12.87 2.14 -11.56
N GLU A 44 -11.60 1.81 -11.73
CA GLU A 44 -10.89 0.86 -10.87
C GLU A 44 -9.86 1.60 -10.03
N PHE A 45 -9.91 1.35 -8.72
CA PHE A 45 -8.96 1.90 -7.76
C PHE A 45 -7.99 0.80 -7.35
N PHE A 46 -6.70 1.04 -7.59
CA PHE A 46 -5.61 0.12 -7.28
C PHE A 46 -4.91 0.62 -6.01
N PHE A 47 -5.31 0.08 -4.86
CA PHE A 47 -4.68 0.40 -3.58
C PHE A 47 -3.38 -0.38 -3.45
N ILE A 48 -2.26 0.32 -3.19
CA ILE A 48 -0.92 -0.26 -3.15
C ILE A 48 -0.20 0.00 -1.83
N ASP A 49 0.50 -1.02 -1.34
CA ASP A 49 1.33 -0.90 -0.14
C ASP A 49 2.64 -0.20 -0.49
N SER A 50 2.62 1.12 -0.42
CA SER A 50 3.79 1.93 -0.77
C SER A 50 4.90 1.88 0.31
N THR A 51 4.61 1.40 1.52
CA THR A 51 5.57 1.47 2.64
C THR A 51 6.79 0.58 2.45
N PRO A 52 6.66 -0.68 2.00
CA PRO A 52 7.80 -1.55 1.71
C PRO A 52 8.76 -1.02 0.65
N PHE A 53 8.37 -0.08 -0.21
CA PHE A 53 9.27 0.49 -1.22
C PHE A 53 10.34 1.39 -0.61
N VAL A 54 10.11 1.96 0.57
CA VAL A 54 10.98 2.99 1.13
C VAL A 54 12.16 2.37 1.90
N ASP A 55 13.38 2.53 1.38
CA ASP A 55 14.57 1.84 1.86
C ASP A 55 14.94 2.19 3.30
N LYS A 56 14.77 3.47 3.68
CA LYS A 56 15.13 3.95 5.01
C LYS A 56 14.42 3.21 6.14
N TYR A 57 13.23 2.66 5.92
CA TYR A 57 12.48 1.94 6.96
C TYR A 57 13.07 0.55 7.27
N PHE A 58 13.87 -0.01 6.37
CA PHE A 58 14.54 -1.30 6.55
C PHE A 58 16.02 -1.16 6.85
N LEU A 59 16.69 -0.21 6.18
CA LEU A 59 18.15 -0.08 6.27
C LEU A 59 18.61 0.89 7.37
N LYS A 60 17.82 1.93 7.67
CA LYS A 60 18.19 3.02 8.59
C LYS A 60 16.97 3.59 9.34
N PRO A 61 16.23 2.77 10.11
CA PRO A 61 14.94 3.18 10.68
C PRO A 61 15.04 4.19 11.84
N LYS A 62 16.25 4.63 12.22
CA LYS A 62 16.53 5.45 13.40
C LYS A 62 15.91 4.80 14.65
N ASP A 63 15.14 5.57 15.44
CA ASP A 63 14.50 5.12 16.68
C ASP A 63 13.13 4.46 16.45
N HIS A 64 12.67 4.34 15.21
CA HIS A 64 11.37 3.74 14.90
C HIS A 64 11.52 2.24 14.66
N LYS A 65 10.58 1.47 15.20
CA LYS A 65 10.40 0.06 14.83
C LYS A 65 9.32 -0.01 13.76
N TYR A 66 9.57 -0.82 12.72
CA TYR A 66 8.61 -1.07 11.66
C TYR A 66 8.20 -2.55 11.69
N ASP A 67 6.89 -2.81 11.71
CA ASP A 67 6.30 -4.14 11.63
C ASP A 67 6.39 -4.69 10.20
N SER A 68 7.49 -5.39 9.93
CA SER A 68 7.76 -5.99 8.63
C SER A 68 7.16 -7.39 8.46
N ARG A 69 6.28 -7.84 9.37
CA ARG A 69 5.55 -9.11 9.18
C ARG A 69 4.76 -9.05 7.88
N GLY A 70 4.71 -10.17 7.15
CA GLY A 70 3.98 -10.27 5.88
C GLY A 70 4.63 -9.59 4.67
N VAL A 71 5.70 -8.79 4.84
CA VAL A 71 6.41 -8.13 3.72
C VAL A 71 7.86 -8.59 3.55
N LEU A 72 8.29 -9.62 4.29
CA LEU A 72 9.58 -10.26 4.14
C LEU A 72 9.46 -11.63 3.43
N PRO A 73 10.43 -12.03 2.59
CA PRO A 73 11.57 -11.24 2.11
C PRO A 73 11.15 -10.06 1.22
N ARG A 74 11.71 -8.88 1.49
CA ARG A 74 11.28 -7.60 0.92
C ARG A 74 11.30 -7.57 -0.60
N GLU A 75 12.38 -8.06 -1.22
CA GLU A 75 12.53 -8.08 -2.68
C GLU A 75 11.45 -8.95 -3.35
N LYS A 76 11.14 -10.10 -2.75
CA LYS A 76 10.09 -11.00 -3.25
C LYS A 76 8.70 -10.36 -3.12
N TYR A 77 8.45 -9.67 -2.01
CA TYR A 77 7.20 -8.94 -1.81
C TYR A 77 7.03 -7.82 -2.86
N LEU A 78 8.05 -6.97 -3.03
CA LEU A 78 8.01 -5.84 -3.97
C LEU A 78 7.86 -6.30 -5.42
N SER A 79 8.62 -7.31 -5.84
CA SER A 79 8.52 -7.87 -7.20
C SER A 79 7.14 -8.47 -7.47
N LYS A 80 6.54 -9.16 -6.49
CA LYS A 80 5.17 -9.65 -6.61
C LYS A 80 4.16 -8.51 -6.70
N LEU A 81 4.24 -7.51 -5.82
CA LEU A 81 3.33 -6.37 -5.81
C LEU A 81 3.37 -5.63 -7.17
N LEU A 82 4.56 -5.33 -7.68
CA LEU A 82 4.73 -4.67 -8.98
C LEU A 82 4.17 -5.51 -10.12
N LYS A 83 4.44 -6.82 -10.14
CA LYS A 83 3.91 -7.72 -11.15
C LYS A 83 2.39 -7.81 -11.12
N ASP A 84 1.80 -7.93 -9.93
CA ASP A 84 0.35 -8.00 -9.76
C ASP A 84 -0.32 -6.69 -10.20
N LEU A 85 0.28 -5.54 -9.85
CA LEU A 85 -0.20 -4.24 -10.29
C LEU A 85 -0.10 -4.07 -11.81
N GLU A 86 1.02 -4.48 -12.41
CA GLU A 86 1.22 -4.42 -13.86
C GLU A 86 0.18 -5.26 -14.61
N ILE A 87 -0.04 -6.50 -14.17
CA ILE A 87 -1.07 -7.39 -14.73
C ILE A 87 -2.45 -6.75 -14.58
N ALA A 88 -2.80 -6.28 -13.39
CA ALA A 88 -4.11 -5.71 -13.14
C ALA A 88 -4.38 -4.44 -13.95
N LEU A 89 -3.38 -3.55 -14.09
CA LEU A 89 -3.50 -2.36 -14.92
C LEU A 89 -3.62 -2.69 -16.42
N LYS A 90 -2.91 -3.74 -16.88
CA LYS A 90 -2.95 -4.21 -18.26
C LYS A 90 -4.29 -4.86 -18.61
N ASP A 91 -4.84 -5.66 -17.71
CA ASP A 91 -6.09 -6.39 -17.92
C ASP A 91 -7.33 -5.51 -17.72
N SER A 92 -7.18 -4.40 -16.97
CA SER A 92 -8.25 -3.44 -16.71
C SER A 92 -8.76 -2.74 -17.97
N THR A 93 -10.06 -2.90 -18.23
CA THR A 93 -10.79 -2.19 -19.28
C THR A 93 -11.50 -0.93 -18.79
N ALA A 94 -11.42 -0.62 -17.48
CA ALA A 94 -12.07 0.54 -16.89
C ALA A 94 -11.59 1.86 -17.52
N LYS A 95 -12.53 2.80 -17.67
CA LYS A 95 -12.28 4.14 -18.23
C LYS A 95 -11.31 4.95 -17.36
N TRP A 96 -11.44 4.81 -16.05
CA TRP A 96 -10.56 5.46 -15.08
C TRP A 96 -9.81 4.41 -14.28
N LYS A 97 -8.48 4.55 -14.22
CA LYS A 97 -7.59 3.73 -13.42
C LYS A 97 -6.89 4.65 -12.42
N ILE A 98 -7.15 4.46 -11.13
CA ILE A 98 -6.69 5.36 -10.08
C ILE A 98 -5.82 4.56 -9.12
N VAL A 99 -4.53 4.88 -9.03
CA VAL A 99 -3.61 4.23 -8.09
C VAL A 99 -3.58 5.03 -6.79
N VAL A 100 -3.79 4.35 -5.66
CA VAL A 100 -3.83 4.95 -4.33
C VAL A 100 -2.73 4.34 -3.46
N GLY A 101 -1.86 5.18 -2.91
CA GLY A 101 -0.80 4.77 -1.99
C GLY A 101 -0.47 5.90 -1.02
N HIS A 102 0.17 5.55 0.10
CA HIS A 102 0.53 6.52 1.14
C HIS A 102 1.67 7.47 0.72
N HIS A 103 2.72 6.94 0.08
CA HIS A 103 3.90 7.71 -0.28
C HIS A 103 3.73 8.42 -1.63
N PRO A 104 4.09 9.70 -1.76
CA PRO A 104 3.97 10.42 -3.03
C PRO A 104 5.04 9.97 -4.03
N VAL A 105 4.66 9.81 -5.30
CA VAL A 105 5.64 9.67 -6.39
C VAL A 105 6.42 10.97 -6.55
N ARG A 106 5.69 12.09 -6.68
CA ARG A 106 6.24 13.45 -6.75
C ARG A 106 5.57 14.36 -5.73
N SER A 107 6.34 15.19 -5.01
CA SER A 107 5.79 16.18 -4.09
C SER A 107 6.76 17.33 -3.81
N ILE A 108 6.23 18.55 -3.75
CA ILE A 108 6.94 19.75 -3.28
C ILE A 108 6.74 20.00 -1.77
N GLY A 109 6.03 19.10 -1.08
CA GLY A 109 5.80 19.20 0.36
C GLY A 109 7.01 18.77 1.19
N HIS A 110 6.88 18.82 2.51
CA HIS A 110 7.97 18.51 3.46
C HIS A 110 8.64 17.13 3.23
N HIS A 111 7.87 16.12 2.80
CA HIS A 111 8.39 14.78 2.56
C HIS A 111 9.12 14.63 1.23
N GLY A 112 8.85 15.51 0.25
CA GLY A 112 9.42 15.43 -1.09
C GLY A 112 9.00 14.19 -1.87
N ASP A 113 9.73 13.96 -2.97
CA ASP A 113 9.63 12.79 -3.83
C ASP A 113 10.05 11.49 -3.11
N THR A 114 9.33 10.40 -3.38
CA THR A 114 9.78 9.04 -3.01
C THR A 114 10.61 8.45 -4.13
N LYS A 115 11.93 8.49 -3.99
CA LYS A 115 12.89 8.12 -5.04
C LYS A 115 12.70 6.69 -5.55
N GLU A 116 12.32 5.78 -4.68
CA GLU A 116 12.09 4.37 -4.98
C GLU A 116 10.87 4.14 -5.87
N LEU A 117 9.95 5.11 -5.98
CA LEU A 117 8.72 5.02 -6.79
C LEU A 117 8.80 5.77 -8.14
N ILE A 118 9.92 6.42 -8.44
CA ILE A 118 10.09 7.23 -9.67
C ILE A 118 10.72 6.42 -10.81
N ARG A 119 11.25 5.24 -10.52
CA ARG A 119 12.07 4.45 -11.43
C ARG A 119 11.28 3.68 -12.48
#